data_AF-A0A259LM17-F1
#
_entry.id   AF-A0A259LM17-F1
#
_cell.length_a   1.000
_cell.length_b   1.000
_cell.length_c   1.000
_cell.angle_alpha   90.00
_cell.angle_beta   90.00
_cell.angle_gamma   90.00
#
_symmetry.space_group_name_H-M   'P 1'
#
loop_
_entity.id
_entity.type
_entity.pdbx_description
1 polymer ?
#
loop_
_entity_poly.entity_id
_entity_poly.type
_entity_poly.pdbx_seq_one_letter_code
_entity_poly.pdbx_strand_id
1 'polypeptide(L)'
;MRQIIEVLRLKYEAGLSHERIARACGLSKGVVGKYVNLAQAHDVTWPLPEDVDEVRLEALLFPAKTPPARFAEPDYFQVHQELKTKGVTLQLLWAEYVERHGDKARRYSQFCHHYRLWRGRQRRSMRQVHRAGEKIFIDYCGPTVPVVDRSSGEMRKAQVFVAVLGASSYTFAEATWSQSLPDWIASHQRMLAFYGGVPELLVPDNLKAAVTKADRYTPQINETYAEMAAHYQAAVLPARPYKPKDKAKAEAGVLLVERWILARLRHRTFFSLAELNSAIADLLPALNQRPFQGRSESRQSLFEALDRPALKPLPAMPYVYAEWRKARPGIDYHIEIDKRLYSVPHALVGVKLDVRVTDTSVEVMHKGQRVALHPRHGKGRFVTLTEHMPKSHQAHQNWSPERFLNWATDIGPATLDVVQRQLKDRPHPEHGYRACLGLLNLSRRYSRDRLEQACARALSINSASYQSITSILKQGLDQLPLPLAEEEPELADLPVHTNVRGPRYYH
;
A
#
# COMPACT_ATOMS: atom_id res chain seq x y z
N MET A 1 37.52 -15.99 -37.60
CA MET A 1 38.33 -14.81 -37.22
C MET A 1 39.57 -15.23 -36.46
N ARG A 2 39.48 -15.80 -35.24
CA ARG A 2 40.57 -16.56 -34.57
C ARG A 2 41.35 -17.57 -35.44
N GLN A 3 40.70 -18.12 -36.46
CA GLN A 3 41.30 -19.11 -37.36
C GLN A 3 42.38 -18.53 -38.31
N ILE A 4 42.38 -17.23 -38.63
CA ILE A 4 43.41 -16.66 -39.52
C ILE A 4 44.74 -16.51 -38.78
N ILE A 5 44.71 -15.95 -37.56
CA ILE A 5 45.90 -15.84 -36.70
C ILE A 5 46.50 -17.22 -36.44
N GLU A 6 45.65 -18.20 -36.11
CA GLU A 6 46.12 -19.57 -35.86
C GLU A 6 46.71 -20.23 -37.11
N VAL A 7 46.16 -19.97 -38.30
CA VAL A 7 46.75 -20.42 -39.57
C VAL A 7 48.12 -19.79 -39.80
N LEU A 8 48.30 -18.49 -39.54
CA LEU A 8 49.59 -17.80 -39.69
C LEU A 8 50.62 -18.29 -38.65
N ARG A 9 50.20 -18.48 -37.39
CA ARG A 9 51.03 -19.07 -36.32
C ARG A 9 51.53 -20.45 -36.71
N LEU A 10 50.62 -21.35 -37.10
CA LEU A 10 50.99 -22.72 -37.46
C LEU A 10 51.84 -22.79 -38.73
N LYS A 11 51.70 -21.82 -39.64
CA LYS A 11 52.49 -21.72 -40.86
C LYS A 11 53.90 -21.19 -40.62
N TYR A 12 54.02 -20.06 -39.91
CA TYR A 12 55.27 -19.30 -39.81
C TYR A 12 56.06 -19.57 -38.52
N GLU A 13 55.39 -19.94 -37.42
CA GLU A 13 56.05 -20.31 -36.16
C GLU A 13 56.28 -21.81 -36.04
N ALA A 14 55.27 -22.62 -36.36
CA ALA A 14 55.34 -24.08 -36.24
C ALA A 14 55.80 -24.80 -37.53
N GLY A 15 55.99 -24.07 -38.64
CA GLY A 15 56.52 -24.60 -39.90
C GLY A 15 55.67 -25.70 -40.55
N LEU A 16 54.36 -25.77 -40.27
CA LEU A 16 53.51 -26.89 -40.71
C LEU A 16 53.10 -26.78 -42.19
N SER A 17 52.87 -27.92 -42.82
CA SER A 17 52.32 -27.98 -44.19
C SER A 17 50.85 -27.54 -44.22
N HIS A 18 50.39 -27.04 -45.37
CA HIS A 18 48.99 -26.57 -45.51
C HIS A 18 47.96 -27.68 -45.19
N GLU A 19 48.29 -28.95 -45.43
CA GLU A 19 47.43 -30.09 -45.10
C GLU A 19 47.34 -30.34 -43.59
N ARG A 20 48.45 -30.22 -42.86
CA ARG A 20 48.46 -30.36 -41.41
C ARG A 20 47.74 -29.20 -40.73
N ILE A 21 47.92 -27.98 -41.24
CA ILE A 21 47.21 -26.79 -40.77
C ILE A 21 45.70 -26.91 -41.03
N ALA A 22 45.32 -27.34 -42.24
CA ALA A 22 43.92 -27.59 -42.60
C ALA A 22 43.25 -28.57 -41.64
N ARG A 23 43.91 -29.68 -41.33
CA ARG A 23 43.43 -30.69 -40.37
C ARG A 23 43.34 -30.14 -38.94
N ALA A 24 44.33 -29.35 -38.50
CA ALA A 24 44.36 -28.79 -37.15
C ALA A 24 43.30 -27.69 -36.93
N CYS A 25 43.06 -26.84 -37.94
CA CYS A 25 42.12 -25.72 -37.84
C CYS A 25 40.69 -26.07 -38.31
N GLY A 26 40.45 -27.28 -38.80
CA GLY A 26 39.17 -27.70 -39.38
C GLY A 26 38.82 -26.95 -40.69
N LEU A 27 39.82 -26.58 -41.48
CA LEU A 27 39.69 -25.81 -42.73
C LEU A 27 40.04 -26.66 -43.94
N SER A 28 39.63 -26.24 -45.15
CA SER A 28 40.12 -26.87 -46.39
C SER A 28 41.54 -26.39 -46.71
N LYS A 29 42.34 -27.23 -47.39
CA LYS A 29 43.69 -26.89 -47.87
C LYS A 29 43.68 -25.62 -48.73
N GLY A 30 42.64 -25.43 -49.54
CA GLY A 30 42.46 -24.23 -50.37
C GLY A 30 42.22 -22.96 -49.56
N VAL A 31 41.49 -23.03 -48.45
CA VAL A 31 41.27 -21.87 -47.56
C VAL A 31 42.55 -21.50 -46.81
N VAL A 32 43.32 -22.48 -46.33
CA VAL A 32 44.64 -22.25 -45.72
C VAL A 32 45.58 -21.60 -46.73
N GLY A 33 45.65 -22.14 -47.95
CA GLY A 33 46.45 -21.54 -49.03
C GLY A 33 46.03 -20.12 -49.34
N LYS A 34 44.72 -19.84 -49.39
CA LYS A 34 44.20 -18.48 -49.60
C LYS A 34 44.66 -17.50 -48.53
N TYR A 35 44.61 -17.87 -47.24
CA TYR A 35 45.03 -16.99 -46.15
C TYR A 35 46.54 -16.74 -46.15
N VAL A 36 47.35 -17.77 -46.38
CA VAL A 36 48.81 -17.63 -46.47
C VAL A 36 49.19 -16.76 -47.67
N ASN A 37 48.56 -16.97 -48.83
CA ASN A 37 48.83 -16.17 -50.03
C ASN A 37 48.39 -14.70 -49.85
N LEU A 38 47.24 -14.45 -49.21
CA LEU A 38 46.81 -13.08 -48.91
C LEU A 38 47.76 -12.41 -47.92
N ALA A 39 48.23 -13.12 -46.91
CA ALA A 39 49.21 -12.58 -45.97
C ALA A 39 50.54 -12.24 -46.66
N GLN A 40 50.99 -13.08 -47.59
CA GLN A 40 52.17 -12.78 -48.42
C GLN A 40 51.94 -11.60 -49.36
N ALA A 41 50.78 -11.53 -50.01
CA ALA A 41 50.45 -10.46 -50.95
C ALA A 41 50.29 -9.09 -50.29
N HIS A 42 49.98 -9.07 -48.99
CA HIS A 42 49.82 -7.86 -48.18
C HIS A 42 50.97 -7.64 -47.19
N ASP A 43 52.11 -8.33 -47.38
CA ASP A 43 53.32 -8.22 -46.56
C ASP A 43 53.07 -8.31 -45.04
N VAL A 44 52.12 -9.15 -44.64
CA VAL A 44 51.81 -9.39 -43.23
C VAL A 44 52.90 -10.27 -42.62
N THR A 45 53.65 -9.70 -41.68
CA THR A 45 54.74 -10.38 -40.97
C THR A 45 54.22 -11.21 -39.78
N TRP A 46 54.95 -12.27 -39.45
CA TRP A 46 54.78 -13.04 -38.22
C TRP A 46 56.05 -12.97 -37.36
N PRO A 47 55.97 -12.73 -36.03
CA PRO A 47 54.75 -12.48 -35.25
C PRO A 47 54.05 -11.17 -35.65
N LEU A 48 52.74 -11.11 -35.45
CA LEU A 48 51.95 -9.92 -35.77
C LEU A 48 52.41 -8.74 -34.87
N PRO A 49 52.51 -7.52 -35.40
CA PRO A 49 52.76 -6.32 -34.60
C PRO A 49 51.72 -6.14 -33.49
N GLU A 50 52.12 -5.54 -32.36
CA GLU A 50 51.23 -5.34 -31.20
C GLU A 50 49.99 -4.49 -31.49
N ASP A 51 50.00 -3.68 -32.56
CA ASP A 51 48.90 -2.80 -32.98
C ASP A 51 47.93 -3.45 -33.99
N VAL A 52 48.17 -4.71 -34.39
CA VAL A 52 47.33 -5.44 -35.34
C VAL A 52 46.45 -6.44 -34.61
N ASP A 53 45.21 -6.02 -34.33
CA ASP A 53 44.18 -6.90 -33.82
C ASP A 53 43.50 -7.74 -34.93
N GLU A 54 42.65 -8.69 -34.54
CA GLU A 54 41.93 -9.57 -35.48
C GLU A 54 41.13 -8.80 -36.54
N VAL A 55 40.59 -7.62 -36.17
CA VAL A 55 39.75 -6.80 -37.05
C VAL A 55 40.61 -6.08 -38.09
N ARG A 56 41.76 -5.56 -37.67
CA ARG A 56 42.72 -4.88 -38.55
C ARG A 56 43.41 -5.85 -39.49
N LEU A 57 43.73 -7.06 -39.03
CA LEU A 57 44.26 -8.13 -39.88
C LEU A 57 43.25 -8.53 -40.97
N GLU A 58 41.96 -8.67 -40.62
CA GLU A 58 40.92 -8.96 -41.62
C GLU A 58 40.77 -7.83 -42.64
N ALA A 59 40.79 -6.57 -42.19
CA ALA A 59 40.71 -5.41 -43.08
C ALA A 59 41.90 -5.31 -44.04
N LEU A 60 43.10 -5.69 -43.60
CA LEU A 60 44.32 -5.75 -44.43
C LEU A 60 44.22 -6.85 -45.51
N LEU A 61 43.75 -8.04 -45.12
CA LEU A 61 43.67 -9.21 -46.02
C LEU A 61 42.44 -9.17 -46.95
N PHE A 62 41.38 -8.46 -46.54
CA PHE A 62 40.11 -8.37 -47.25
C PHE A 62 39.63 -6.91 -47.31
N PRO A 63 40.28 -6.05 -48.10
CA PRO A 63 39.82 -4.67 -48.27
C PRO A 63 38.39 -4.66 -48.82
N ALA A 64 37.48 -4.03 -48.08
CA ALA A 64 36.07 -3.99 -48.44
C ALA A 64 35.88 -3.29 -49.79
N LYS A 65 35.42 -4.03 -50.81
CA LYS A 65 34.83 -3.40 -52.01
C LYS A 65 33.49 -2.81 -51.61
N THR A 66 33.46 -1.52 -51.28
CA THR A 66 32.21 -0.81 -50.98
C THR A 66 31.33 -0.80 -52.23
N PRO A 67 30.17 -1.48 -52.26
CA PRO A 67 29.25 -1.34 -53.37
C PRO A 67 28.69 0.09 -53.36
N PRO A 68 28.43 0.70 -54.53
CA PRO A 68 27.81 2.02 -54.57
C PRO A 68 26.45 1.97 -53.87
N ALA A 69 26.24 2.88 -52.91
CA ALA A 69 25.01 2.94 -52.13
C ALA A 69 23.83 3.34 -53.04
N ARG A 70 23.08 2.35 -53.52
CA ARG A 70 21.93 2.52 -54.42
C ARG A 70 20.75 3.27 -53.77
N PHE A 71 20.69 3.31 -52.44
CA PHE A 71 19.59 3.91 -51.68
C PHE A 71 20.11 4.92 -50.66
N ALA A 72 19.36 6.00 -50.46
CA ALA A 72 19.64 6.97 -49.39
C ALA A 72 19.29 6.34 -48.04
N GLU A 73 20.21 6.34 -47.08
CA GLU A 73 19.93 5.83 -45.74
C GLU A 73 19.13 6.86 -44.92
N PRO A 74 17.96 6.50 -44.39
CA PRO A 74 17.22 7.36 -43.47
C PRO A 74 18.01 7.60 -42.17
N ASP A 75 17.86 8.78 -41.57
CA ASP A 75 18.25 8.99 -40.17
C ASP A 75 17.27 8.27 -39.25
N TYR A 76 17.56 7.01 -38.95
CA TYR A 76 16.73 6.20 -38.07
C TYR A 76 16.68 6.71 -36.62
N PHE A 77 17.60 7.57 -36.18
CA PHE A 77 17.52 8.23 -34.88
C PHE A 77 16.42 9.28 -34.88
N GLN A 78 16.39 10.15 -35.89
CA GLN A 78 15.33 11.14 -36.07
C GLN A 78 13.96 10.45 -36.22
N VAL A 79 13.86 9.44 -37.09
CA VAL A 79 12.64 8.62 -37.25
C VAL A 79 12.18 8.01 -35.91
N HIS A 80 13.11 7.59 -35.05
CA HIS A 80 12.77 7.03 -33.74
C HIS A 80 12.31 8.08 -32.72
N GLN A 81 12.75 9.34 -32.83
CA GLN A 81 12.26 10.43 -31.98
C GLN A 81 10.86 10.86 -32.40
N GLU A 82 10.61 11.02 -33.69
CA GLU A 82 9.32 11.47 -34.22
C GLU A 82 8.19 10.45 -33.95
N LEU A 83 8.50 9.14 -33.94
CA LEU A 83 7.55 8.09 -33.54
C LEU A 83 7.06 8.15 -32.09
N LYS A 84 7.69 8.96 -31.22
CA LYS A 84 7.22 9.15 -29.85
C LYS A 84 6.08 10.17 -29.74
N THR A 85 5.87 10.97 -30.79
CA THR A 85 4.80 11.94 -30.86
C THR A 85 3.47 11.23 -31.15
N LYS A 86 2.42 11.61 -30.41
CA LYS A 86 1.09 10.99 -30.53
C LYS A 86 0.54 11.19 -31.95
N GLY A 87 0.19 10.09 -32.62
CA GLY A 87 -0.38 10.10 -33.99
C GLY A 87 0.64 9.88 -35.12
N VAL A 88 1.94 9.92 -34.84
CA VAL A 88 2.99 9.66 -35.85
C VAL A 88 3.17 8.15 -36.04
N THR A 89 3.19 7.69 -37.29
CA THR A 89 3.34 6.28 -37.65
C THR A 89 4.57 6.05 -38.54
N LEU A 90 5.08 4.82 -38.56
CA LEU A 90 6.18 4.44 -39.47
C LEU A 90 5.81 4.63 -40.94
N GLN A 91 4.52 4.53 -41.27
CA GLN A 91 4.00 4.74 -42.62
C GLN A 91 4.04 6.21 -43.01
N LEU A 92 3.72 7.12 -42.08
CA LEU A 92 3.85 8.56 -42.27
C LEU A 92 5.30 8.96 -42.53
N LEU A 93 6.22 8.54 -41.65
CA LEU A 93 7.64 8.86 -41.76
C LEU A 93 8.31 8.23 -42.99
N TRP A 94 7.81 7.08 -43.44
CA TRP A 94 8.23 6.49 -44.71
C TRP A 94 7.77 7.33 -45.91
N ALA A 95 6.53 7.85 -45.89
CA ALA A 95 6.02 8.69 -46.96
C ALA A 95 6.85 9.99 -47.09
N GLU A 96 7.19 10.63 -45.97
CA GLU A 96 8.09 11.79 -45.95
C GLU A 96 9.51 11.47 -46.45
N TYR A 97 10.04 10.30 -46.10
CA TYR A 97 11.32 9.82 -46.61
C TYR A 97 11.28 9.57 -48.14
N VAL A 98 10.18 9.04 -48.66
CA VAL A 98 9.99 8.88 -50.11
C VAL A 98 9.90 10.23 -50.82
N GLU A 99 9.17 11.18 -50.26
CA GLU A 99 9.04 12.55 -50.81
C GLU A 99 10.40 13.26 -50.88
N ARG A 100 11.25 13.09 -49.87
CA ARG A 100 12.59 13.71 -49.82
C ARG A 100 13.63 13.06 -50.73
N HIS A 101 13.50 11.76 -51.01
CA HIS A 101 14.58 10.99 -51.67
C HIS A 101 14.18 10.32 -52.99
N GLY A 102 12.91 10.39 -53.41
CA GLY A 102 12.42 9.92 -54.70
C GLY A 102 12.86 8.50 -55.03
N ASP A 103 13.48 8.32 -56.21
CA ASP A 103 13.94 7.01 -56.70
C ASP A 103 15.06 6.36 -55.85
N LYS A 104 15.68 7.14 -54.96
CA LYS A 104 16.68 6.63 -53.99
C LYS A 104 16.05 6.16 -52.68
N ALA A 105 14.73 6.26 -52.54
CA ALA A 105 14.00 5.82 -51.36
C ALA A 105 13.73 4.30 -51.39
N ARG A 106 13.97 3.64 -50.26
CA ARG A 106 13.58 2.25 -50.03
C ARG A 106 12.05 2.10 -49.98
N ARG A 107 11.53 0.98 -50.50
CA ARG A 107 10.12 0.58 -50.32
C ARG A 107 9.80 0.38 -48.83
N TYR A 108 8.53 0.56 -48.45
CA TYR A 108 8.07 0.53 -47.07
C TYR A 108 8.52 -0.69 -46.26
N SER A 109 8.47 -1.89 -46.86
CA SER A 109 8.89 -3.14 -46.21
C SER A 109 10.38 -3.14 -45.84
N GLN A 110 11.24 -2.63 -46.73
CA GLN A 110 12.68 -2.49 -46.51
C GLN A 110 12.99 -1.39 -45.50
N PHE A 111 12.32 -0.24 -45.57
CA PHE A 111 12.43 0.83 -44.58
C PHE A 111 12.10 0.31 -43.16
N CYS A 112 10.99 -0.42 -43.02
CA CYS A 112 10.61 -1.04 -41.75
C CYS A 112 11.61 -2.09 -41.26
N HIS A 113 12.14 -2.92 -42.18
CA HIS A 113 13.14 -3.94 -41.84
C HIS A 113 14.42 -3.30 -41.29
N HIS A 114 14.97 -2.32 -41.99
CA HIS A 114 16.19 -1.62 -41.58
C HIS A 114 15.99 -0.80 -40.30
N TYR A 115 14.84 -0.14 -40.12
CA TYR A 115 14.48 0.51 -38.85
C TYR A 115 14.46 -0.49 -37.68
N ARG A 116 13.90 -1.70 -37.87
CA ARG A 116 13.89 -2.74 -36.83
C ARG A 116 15.30 -3.24 -36.50
N LEU A 117 16.15 -3.43 -37.51
CA LEU A 117 17.56 -3.80 -37.31
C LEU A 117 18.31 -2.71 -36.54
N TRP A 118 18.16 -1.45 -36.94
CA TRP A 118 18.75 -0.30 -36.26
C TRP A 118 18.27 -0.22 -34.80
N ARG A 119 16.95 -0.29 -34.56
CA ARG A 119 16.35 -0.28 -33.21
C ARG A 119 16.82 -1.45 -32.36
N GLY A 120 17.03 -2.62 -32.95
CA GLY A 120 17.59 -3.81 -32.29
C GLY A 120 19.01 -3.59 -31.78
N ARG A 121 19.85 -2.87 -32.54
CA ARG A 121 21.21 -2.49 -32.15
C ARG A 121 21.26 -1.43 -31.06
N GLN A 122 20.21 -0.60 -30.93
CA GLN A 122 20.11 0.41 -29.87
C GLN A 122 19.70 -0.16 -28.50
N ARG A 123 19.21 -1.40 -28.43
CA ARG A 123 18.83 -2.04 -27.16
C ARG A 123 20.04 -2.60 -26.42
N ARG A 124 20.81 -1.71 -25.79
CA ARG A 124 21.72 -2.09 -24.69
C ARG A 124 20.87 -2.29 -23.42
N SER A 125 20.31 -3.48 -23.23
CA SER A 125 19.70 -3.88 -21.96
C SER A 125 20.59 -4.92 -21.30
N MET A 126 21.13 -4.60 -20.13
CA MET A 126 21.80 -5.58 -19.28
C MET A 126 20.83 -6.72 -19.00
N ARG A 127 21.23 -7.95 -19.31
CA ARG A 127 20.44 -9.14 -18.95
C ARG A 127 20.48 -9.27 -17.43
N GLN A 128 19.33 -9.09 -16.79
CA GLN A 128 19.22 -9.33 -15.35
C GLN A 128 19.33 -10.83 -15.10
N VAL A 129 20.25 -11.22 -14.24
CA VAL A 129 20.35 -12.58 -13.70
C VAL A 129 19.47 -12.63 -12.47
N HIS A 130 18.54 -13.58 -12.42
CA HIS A 130 17.69 -13.82 -11.26
C HIS A 130 18.12 -15.13 -10.63
N ARG A 131 18.55 -15.11 -9.37
CA ARG A 131 18.89 -16.33 -8.63
C ARG A 131 17.61 -17.02 -8.17
N ALA A 132 17.69 -18.33 -7.99
CA ALA A 132 16.58 -19.13 -7.48
C ALA A 132 16.22 -18.70 -6.05
N GLY A 133 14.92 -18.63 -5.74
CA GLY A 133 14.40 -18.22 -4.43
C GLY A 133 14.62 -16.74 -4.08
N GLU A 134 15.35 -15.98 -4.90
CA GLU A 134 15.81 -14.63 -4.54
C GLU A 134 14.68 -13.60 -4.69
N LYS A 135 14.06 -13.51 -5.87
CA LYS A 135 13.15 -12.40 -6.23
C LYS A 135 11.82 -12.91 -6.74
N ILE A 136 10.75 -12.32 -6.24
CA ILE A 136 9.43 -12.41 -6.83
C ILE A 136 8.96 -11.02 -7.27
N PHE A 137 8.41 -10.93 -8.47
CA PHE A 137 7.90 -9.69 -9.04
C PHE A 137 6.38 -9.68 -8.99
N ILE A 138 5.78 -8.63 -8.44
CA ILE A 138 4.35 -8.57 -8.14
C ILE A 138 3.70 -7.39 -8.85
N ASP A 139 2.58 -7.64 -9.53
CA ASP A 139 1.85 -6.64 -10.31
C ASP A 139 0.33 -6.90 -10.33
N TYR A 140 -0.39 -5.98 -10.95
CA TYR A 140 -1.77 -6.18 -11.38
C TYR A 140 -1.89 -6.19 -12.89
N CYS A 141 -2.83 -6.99 -13.42
CA CYS A 141 -3.24 -6.87 -14.81
C CYS A 141 -3.92 -5.51 -15.07
N GLY A 142 -3.74 -4.99 -16.29
CA GLY A 142 -4.46 -3.79 -16.73
C GLY A 142 -5.97 -4.02 -16.90
N PRO A 143 -6.39 -5.09 -17.60
CA PRO A 143 -7.80 -5.45 -17.73
C PRO A 143 -8.43 -5.86 -16.40
N THR A 144 -9.67 -5.44 -16.18
CA THR A 144 -10.50 -5.87 -15.05
C THR A 144 -11.55 -6.87 -15.52
N VAL A 145 -12.01 -7.74 -14.62
CA VAL A 145 -13.00 -8.79 -14.90
C VAL A 145 -14.32 -8.41 -14.24
N PRO A 146 -15.46 -8.33 -14.97
CA PRO A 146 -16.74 -8.06 -14.36
C PRO A 146 -17.25 -9.28 -13.58
N VAL A 147 -17.77 -9.03 -12.38
CA VAL A 147 -18.49 -9.98 -11.54
C VAL A 147 -19.88 -9.40 -11.28
N VAL A 148 -20.92 -10.18 -11.56
CA VAL A 148 -22.31 -9.74 -11.53
C VAL A 148 -22.99 -10.22 -10.26
N ASP A 149 -23.65 -9.32 -9.54
CA ASP A 149 -24.50 -9.70 -8.43
C ASP A 149 -25.75 -10.43 -8.95
N ARG A 150 -26.04 -11.63 -8.42
CA ARG A 150 -27.20 -12.44 -8.88
C ARG A 150 -28.55 -11.82 -8.58
N SER A 151 -28.63 -11.01 -7.53
CA SER A 151 -29.87 -10.45 -7.03
C SER A 151 -30.17 -9.08 -7.63
N SER A 152 -29.16 -8.22 -7.78
CA SER A 152 -29.34 -6.85 -8.29
C SER A 152 -28.96 -6.70 -9.77
N GLY A 153 -28.19 -7.64 -10.34
CA GLY A 153 -27.61 -7.48 -11.67
C GLY A 153 -26.47 -6.45 -11.73
N GLU A 154 -26.09 -5.84 -10.60
CA GLU A 154 -25.00 -4.87 -10.56
C GLU A 154 -23.66 -5.53 -10.88
N MET A 155 -22.86 -4.83 -11.68
CA MET A 155 -21.54 -5.31 -12.10
C MET A 155 -20.44 -4.62 -11.29
N ARG A 156 -19.64 -5.43 -10.59
CA ARG A 156 -18.42 -4.98 -9.92
C ARG A 156 -17.19 -5.50 -10.65
N LYS A 157 -16.22 -4.62 -10.89
CA LYS A 157 -14.97 -4.96 -11.58
C LYS A 157 -13.94 -5.48 -10.58
N ALA A 158 -13.51 -6.73 -10.76
CA ALA A 158 -12.38 -7.33 -10.06
C ALA A 158 -11.06 -7.05 -10.82
N GLN A 159 -9.98 -6.93 -10.07
CA GLN A 159 -8.62 -6.70 -10.58
C GLN A 159 -7.82 -7.99 -10.38
N VAL A 160 -6.81 -8.24 -11.22
CA VAL A 160 -6.08 -9.53 -11.18
C VAL A 160 -4.67 -9.29 -10.67
N PHE A 161 -4.40 -9.74 -9.45
CA PHE A 161 -3.08 -9.79 -8.84
C PHE A 161 -2.25 -10.88 -9.53
N VAL A 162 -1.00 -10.58 -9.87
CA VAL A 162 -0.05 -11.49 -10.52
C VAL A 162 1.28 -11.43 -9.80
N ALA A 163 1.86 -12.59 -9.52
CA ALA A 163 3.21 -12.69 -8.99
C ALA A 163 4.04 -13.71 -9.77
N VAL A 164 5.31 -13.39 -10.02
CA VAL A 164 6.19 -14.18 -10.88
C VAL A 164 7.56 -14.35 -10.26
N LEU A 165 8.00 -15.59 -10.07
CA LEU A 165 9.36 -15.87 -9.59
C LEU A 165 10.41 -15.51 -10.66
N GLY A 166 11.51 -14.89 -10.24
CA GLY A 166 12.52 -14.37 -11.15
C GLY A 166 13.22 -15.45 -11.98
N ALA A 167 13.63 -16.54 -11.32
CA ALA A 167 14.41 -17.61 -11.94
C ALA A 167 13.55 -18.52 -12.85
N SER A 168 12.53 -19.19 -12.29
CA SER A 168 11.65 -20.10 -13.04
C SER A 168 10.58 -19.41 -13.90
N SER A 169 10.22 -18.16 -13.60
CA SER A 169 9.02 -17.51 -14.14
C SER A 169 7.71 -18.26 -13.81
N TYR A 170 7.73 -19.09 -12.77
CA TYR A 170 6.52 -19.69 -12.21
C TYR A 170 5.60 -18.59 -11.68
N THR A 171 4.34 -18.67 -12.12
CA THR A 171 3.39 -17.56 -12.05
C THR A 171 2.21 -17.95 -11.18
N PHE A 172 1.84 -17.04 -10.28
CA PHE A 172 0.62 -17.04 -9.49
C PHE A 172 -0.30 -15.92 -9.99
N ALA A 173 -1.61 -16.16 -9.98
CA ALA A 173 -2.60 -15.14 -10.31
C ALA A 173 -3.88 -15.35 -9.50
N GLU A 174 -4.51 -14.26 -9.09
CA GLU A 174 -5.83 -14.29 -8.46
C GLU A 174 -6.58 -12.97 -8.69
N ALA A 175 -7.89 -13.01 -8.64
CA ALA A 175 -8.76 -11.85 -8.65
C ALA A 175 -8.99 -11.31 -7.24
N THR A 176 -8.88 -9.99 -7.08
CA THR A 176 -9.24 -9.23 -5.89
C THR A 176 -10.20 -8.10 -6.25
N TRP A 177 -10.91 -7.56 -5.26
CA TRP A 177 -11.82 -6.44 -5.51
C TRP A 177 -11.09 -5.12 -5.71
N SER A 178 -9.96 -4.94 -5.02
CA SER A 178 -9.21 -3.70 -5.05
C SER A 178 -7.71 -3.95 -4.93
N GLN A 179 -6.94 -2.88 -5.15
CA GLN A 179 -5.51 -2.83 -4.84
C GLN A 179 -5.27 -2.15 -3.47
N SER A 180 -6.29 -2.13 -2.61
CA SER A 180 -6.17 -1.57 -1.26
C SER A 180 -5.22 -2.42 -0.41
N LEU A 181 -4.71 -1.83 0.67
CA LEU A 181 -3.77 -2.50 1.56
C LEU A 181 -4.31 -3.83 2.12
N PRO A 182 -5.58 -3.98 2.57
CA PRO A 182 -6.10 -5.28 3.00
C PRO A 182 -6.04 -6.36 1.92
N ASP A 183 -6.55 -6.06 0.71
CA ASP A 183 -6.54 -7.01 -0.41
C ASP A 183 -5.10 -7.35 -0.81
N TRP A 184 -4.22 -6.36 -0.84
CA TRP A 184 -2.81 -6.51 -1.15
C TRP A 184 -2.08 -7.46 -0.19
N ILE A 185 -2.25 -7.29 1.12
CA ILE A 185 -1.64 -8.18 2.13
C ILE A 185 -2.23 -9.58 2.01
N ALA A 186 -3.55 -9.69 1.89
CA ALA A 186 -4.21 -10.99 1.75
C ALA A 186 -3.73 -11.76 0.51
N SER A 187 -3.50 -11.06 -0.61
CA SER A 187 -2.91 -11.65 -1.82
C SER A 187 -1.49 -12.16 -1.60
N HIS A 188 -0.66 -11.46 -0.84
CA HIS A 188 0.68 -11.94 -0.51
C HIS A 188 0.64 -13.22 0.31
N GLN A 189 -0.29 -13.33 1.26
CA GLN A 189 -0.42 -14.55 2.06
C GLN A 189 -0.83 -15.75 1.21
N ARG A 190 -1.83 -15.59 0.34
CA ARG A 190 -2.27 -16.65 -0.59
C ARG A 190 -1.19 -17.00 -1.62
N MET A 191 -0.48 -15.99 -2.13
CA MET A 191 0.65 -16.16 -3.02
C MET A 191 1.77 -16.98 -2.37
N LEU A 192 2.22 -16.61 -1.16
CA LEU A 192 3.27 -17.34 -0.44
C LEU A 192 2.85 -18.77 -0.11
N ALA A 193 1.60 -18.97 0.28
CA ALA A 193 1.02 -20.30 0.47
C ALA A 193 1.02 -21.13 -0.83
N PHE A 194 0.68 -20.53 -1.98
CA PHE A 194 0.74 -21.18 -3.29
C PHE A 194 2.14 -21.64 -3.67
N TYR A 195 3.16 -20.83 -3.41
CA TYR A 195 4.56 -21.23 -3.66
C TYR A 195 5.09 -22.23 -2.62
N GLY A 196 4.42 -22.38 -1.48
CA GLY A 196 4.85 -23.24 -0.38
C GLY A 196 6.13 -22.76 0.32
N GLY A 197 6.48 -21.49 0.17
CA GLY A 197 7.72 -20.92 0.71
C GLY A 197 7.85 -19.42 0.45
N VAL A 198 8.86 -18.81 1.05
CA VAL A 198 9.09 -17.36 1.03
C VAL A 198 10.37 -17.02 0.25
N PRO A 199 10.31 -16.13 -0.76
CA PRO A 199 11.49 -15.61 -1.44
C PRO A 199 12.21 -14.56 -0.59
N GLU A 200 13.47 -14.28 -0.89
CA GLU A 200 14.24 -13.27 -0.16
C GLU A 200 13.69 -11.85 -0.36
N LEU A 201 13.25 -11.54 -1.59
CA LEU A 201 12.85 -10.21 -2.02
C LEU A 201 11.47 -10.20 -2.70
N LEU A 202 10.58 -9.37 -2.15
CA LEU A 202 9.31 -8.99 -2.75
C LEU A 202 9.52 -7.72 -3.58
N VAL A 203 9.28 -7.79 -4.88
CA VAL A 203 9.48 -6.67 -5.82
C VAL A 203 8.13 -6.19 -6.36
N PRO A 204 7.41 -5.33 -5.62
CA PRO A 204 6.14 -4.77 -6.06
C PRO A 204 6.31 -3.56 -6.98
N ASP A 205 5.23 -3.16 -7.65
CA ASP A 205 5.15 -1.82 -8.24
C ASP A 205 5.01 -0.73 -7.15
N ASN A 206 5.20 0.54 -7.51
CA ASN A 206 5.00 1.71 -6.62
C ASN A 206 3.52 2.00 -6.33
N LEU A 207 2.74 0.96 -6.03
CA LEU A 207 1.38 1.08 -5.54
C LEU A 207 1.40 1.75 -4.17
N LYS A 208 0.42 2.63 -3.89
CA LYS A 208 0.30 3.27 -2.57
C LYS A 208 0.14 2.27 -1.41
N ALA A 209 -0.39 1.08 -1.70
CA ALA A 209 -0.46 -0.02 -0.74
C ALA A 209 0.92 -0.58 -0.35
N ALA A 210 1.90 -0.50 -1.25
CA ALA A 210 3.28 -0.93 -0.99
C ALA A 210 4.16 0.22 -0.49
N VAL A 211 3.92 1.45 -0.96
CA VAL A 211 4.81 2.60 -0.73
C VAL A 211 4.00 3.83 -0.30
N THR A 212 4.21 4.29 0.93
CA THR A 212 3.56 5.48 1.51
C THR A 212 4.15 6.77 0.95
N LYS A 213 5.46 6.78 0.67
CA LYS A 213 6.15 7.86 -0.07
C LYS A 213 7.16 7.26 -1.03
N ALA A 214 6.92 7.43 -2.33
CA ALA A 214 7.84 7.01 -3.38
C ALA A 214 9.08 7.92 -3.36
N ASP A 215 10.24 7.35 -3.07
CA ASP A 215 11.53 8.03 -3.11
C ASP A 215 12.54 7.15 -3.85
N ARG A 216 13.45 7.79 -4.58
CA ARG A 216 14.42 7.11 -5.46
C ARG A 216 15.50 6.36 -4.69
N TYR A 217 15.79 6.77 -3.46
CA TYR A 217 16.90 6.25 -2.65
C TYR A 217 16.42 5.63 -1.33
N THR A 218 15.28 6.08 -0.80
CA THR A 218 14.71 5.67 0.50
C THR A 218 13.17 5.56 0.45
N PRO A 219 12.60 4.62 -0.32
CA PRO A 219 11.15 4.46 -0.35
C PRO A 219 10.63 4.16 1.06
N GLN A 220 9.67 4.96 1.54
CA GLN A 220 8.98 4.65 2.79
C GLN A 220 7.90 3.62 2.50
N ILE A 221 8.21 2.38 2.86
CA ILE A 221 7.29 1.25 2.76
C ILE A 221 6.13 1.48 3.73
N ASN A 222 4.93 1.06 3.34
CA ASN A 222 3.78 1.07 4.25
C ASN A 222 4.09 0.23 5.50
N GLU A 223 3.83 0.76 6.70
CA GLU A 223 4.17 0.10 7.98
C GLU A 223 3.57 -1.31 8.08
N THR A 224 2.33 -1.49 7.64
CA THR A 224 1.65 -2.80 7.62
C THR A 224 2.34 -3.78 6.66
N TYR A 225 2.78 -3.28 5.50
CA TYR A 225 3.45 -4.13 4.51
C TYR A 225 4.87 -4.49 4.94
N ALA A 226 5.57 -3.56 5.60
CA ALA A 226 6.85 -3.82 6.23
C ALA A 226 6.73 -4.85 7.37
N GLU A 227 5.71 -4.75 8.21
CA GLU A 227 5.42 -5.71 9.28
C GLU A 227 5.15 -7.12 8.70
N MET A 228 4.34 -7.22 7.63
CA MET A 228 4.09 -8.49 6.94
C MET A 228 5.38 -9.07 6.35
N ALA A 229 6.21 -8.24 5.69
CA ALA A 229 7.47 -8.71 5.12
C ALA A 229 8.44 -9.20 6.20
N ALA A 230 8.50 -8.51 7.34
CA ALA A 230 9.28 -8.92 8.50
C ALA A 230 8.78 -10.26 9.09
N HIS A 231 7.47 -10.46 9.20
CA HIS A 231 6.86 -11.72 9.65
C HIS A 231 7.30 -12.92 8.79
N TYR A 232 7.37 -12.73 7.47
CA TYR A 232 7.83 -13.75 6.54
C TYR A 232 9.35 -13.77 6.33
N GLN A 233 10.12 -12.91 7.00
CA GLN A 233 11.57 -12.76 6.83
C GLN A 233 12.00 -12.48 5.38
N ALA A 234 11.20 -11.67 4.69
CA ALA A 234 11.44 -11.17 3.35
C ALA A 234 11.70 -9.66 3.38
N ALA A 235 12.46 -9.16 2.41
CA ALA A 235 12.66 -7.73 2.21
C ALA A 235 11.81 -7.21 1.05
N VAL A 236 11.25 -6.01 1.20
CA VAL A 236 10.49 -5.35 0.13
C VAL A 236 11.44 -4.42 -0.63
N LEU A 237 11.54 -4.62 -1.94
CA LEU A 237 12.32 -3.80 -2.83
C LEU A 237 11.41 -3.26 -3.93
N PRO A 238 10.75 -2.11 -3.74
CA PRO A 238 9.88 -1.53 -4.75
C PRO A 238 10.64 -1.24 -6.06
N ALA A 239 10.01 -1.52 -7.20
CA ALA A 239 10.59 -1.16 -8.49
C ALA A 239 10.79 0.36 -8.59
N ARG A 240 11.84 0.84 -9.26
CA ARG A 240 12.10 2.28 -9.37
C ARG A 240 11.03 2.95 -10.24
N PRO A 241 10.48 4.11 -9.82
CA PRO A 241 9.56 4.88 -10.65
C PRO A 241 10.14 5.16 -12.05
N TYR A 242 9.32 5.03 -13.09
CA TYR A 242 9.66 5.34 -14.49
C TYR A 242 10.82 4.50 -15.08
N LYS A 243 11.08 3.30 -14.54
CA LYS A 243 12.06 2.33 -15.09
C LYS A 243 11.41 0.96 -15.38
N PRO A 244 10.69 0.81 -16.51
CA PRO A 244 9.99 -0.44 -16.87
C PRO A 244 10.90 -1.69 -16.88
N LYS A 245 12.19 -1.48 -17.17
CA LYS A 245 13.19 -2.56 -17.27
C LYS A 245 13.46 -3.29 -15.95
N ASP A 246 13.15 -2.70 -14.79
CA ASP A 246 13.38 -3.34 -13.49
C ASP A 246 12.35 -4.44 -13.19
N LYS A 247 11.25 -4.49 -13.95
CA LYS A 247 10.12 -5.39 -13.71
C LYS A 247 9.68 -6.19 -14.94
N ALA A 248 10.58 -6.35 -15.92
CA ALA A 248 10.28 -7.05 -17.18
C ALA A 248 9.69 -8.46 -16.98
N LYS A 249 10.03 -9.13 -15.86
CA LYS A 249 9.46 -10.44 -15.49
C LYS A 249 7.97 -10.36 -15.11
N ALA A 250 7.55 -9.34 -14.36
CA ALA A 250 6.14 -9.18 -14.06
C ALA A 250 5.35 -8.76 -15.30
N GLU A 251 5.85 -7.82 -16.11
CA GLU A 251 5.18 -7.43 -17.37
C GLU A 251 4.96 -8.65 -18.28
N ALA A 252 5.97 -9.51 -18.40
CA ALA A 252 5.84 -10.75 -19.17
C ALA A 252 4.82 -11.72 -18.54
N GLY A 253 4.79 -11.85 -17.21
CA GLY A 253 3.81 -12.67 -16.51
C GLY A 253 2.38 -12.16 -16.64
N VAL A 254 2.17 -10.86 -16.50
CA VAL A 254 0.87 -10.20 -16.70
C VAL A 254 0.36 -10.47 -18.12
N LEU A 255 1.20 -10.27 -19.14
CA LEU A 255 0.82 -10.58 -20.52
C LEU A 255 0.46 -12.06 -20.74
N LEU A 256 1.10 -12.98 -20.01
CA LEU A 256 0.75 -14.39 -20.06
C LEU A 256 -0.60 -14.66 -19.39
N VAL A 257 -0.85 -14.08 -18.21
CA VAL A 257 -2.13 -14.19 -17.49
C VAL A 257 -3.27 -13.60 -18.34
N GLU A 258 -3.08 -12.42 -18.93
CA GLU A 258 -4.06 -11.81 -19.82
C GLU A 258 -4.41 -12.72 -21.01
N ARG A 259 -3.40 -13.29 -21.68
CA ARG A 259 -3.59 -14.10 -22.89
C ARG A 259 -4.10 -15.52 -22.63
N TRP A 260 -3.63 -16.16 -21.56
CA TRP A 260 -3.89 -17.58 -21.33
C TRP A 260 -4.96 -17.84 -20.28
N ILE A 261 -5.23 -16.86 -19.41
CA ILE A 261 -6.28 -16.94 -18.40
C ILE A 261 -7.44 -16.02 -18.79
N LEU A 262 -7.24 -14.70 -18.77
CA LEU A 262 -8.35 -13.74 -18.94
C LEU A 262 -9.02 -13.84 -20.30
N ALA A 263 -8.25 -13.99 -21.38
CA ALA A 263 -8.81 -14.18 -22.71
C ALA A 263 -9.66 -15.46 -22.81
N ARG A 264 -9.33 -16.54 -22.06
CA ARG A 264 -10.16 -17.76 -22.05
C ARG A 264 -11.46 -17.57 -21.27
N LEU A 265 -11.42 -16.74 -20.22
CA LEU A 265 -12.58 -16.46 -19.37
C LEU A 265 -13.51 -15.37 -19.93
N ARG A 266 -13.15 -14.70 -21.04
CA ARG A 266 -13.84 -13.51 -21.59
C ARG A 266 -15.34 -13.68 -21.90
N HIS A 267 -15.79 -14.91 -22.13
CA HIS A 267 -17.19 -15.22 -22.46
C HIS A 267 -17.95 -15.86 -21.31
N ARG A 268 -17.33 -15.96 -20.13
CA ARG A 268 -17.95 -16.52 -18.93
C ARG A 268 -18.37 -15.39 -18.01
N THR A 269 -19.63 -15.43 -17.57
CA THR A 269 -20.15 -14.54 -16.54
C THR A 269 -19.85 -15.15 -15.17
N PHE A 270 -19.32 -14.34 -14.26
CA PHE A 270 -19.04 -14.75 -12.89
C PHE A 270 -20.00 -14.06 -11.94
N PHE A 271 -20.41 -14.80 -10.91
CA PHE A 271 -21.38 -14.30 -9.94
C PHE A 271 -20.80 -14.08 -8.54
N SER A 272 -19.53 -14.45 -8.35
CA SER A 272 -18.80 -14.17 -7.12
C SER A 272 -17.30 -14.10 -7.41
N LEU A 273 -16.57 -13.42 -6.52
CA LEU A 273 -15.11 -13.39 -6.58
C LEU A 273 -14.51 -14.81 -6.40
N ALA A 274 -15.14 -15.64 -5.58
CA ALA A 274 -14.73 -17.02 -5.35
C ALA A 274 -14.83 -17.86 -6.64
N GLU A 275 -15.93 -17.71 -7.39
CA GLU A 275 -16.11 -18.41 -8.67
C GLU A 275 -15.05 -18.00 -9.70
N LEU A 276 -14.77 -16.69 -9.81
CA LEU A 276 -13.71 -16.19 -10.68
C LEU A 276 -12.34 -16.75 -10.27
N ASN A 277 -12.03 -16.73 -8.98
CA ASN A 277 -10.78 -17.28 -8.47
C ASN A 277 -10.64 -18.79 -8.70
N SER A 278 -11.72 -19.56 -8.57
CA SER A 278 -11.71 -20.99 -8.92
C SER A 278 -11.37 -21.19 -10.40
N ALA A 279 -12.00 -20.41 -11.29
CA ALA A 279 -11.74 -20.52 -12.72
C ALA A 279 -10.31 -20.08 -13.11
N ILE A 280 -9.73 -19.11 -12.41
CA ILE A 280 -8.32 -18.73 -12.57
C ILE A 280 -7.41 -19.86 -12.08
N ALA A 281 -7.72 -20.46 -10.92
CA ALA A 281 -6.97 -21.56 -10.33
C ALA A 281 -6.94 -22.79 -11.26
N ASP A 282 -8.04 -23.10 -11.95
CA ASP A 282 -8.10 -24.22 -12.90
C ASP A 282 -7.18 -24.01 -14.14
N LEU A 283 -6.97 -22.75 -14.55
CA LEU A 283 -6.16 -22.41 -15.73
C LEU A 283 -4.67 -22.21 -15.41
N LEU A 284 -4.34 -21.93 -14.15
CA LEU A 284 -2.96 -21.70 -13.69
C LEU A 284 -2.01 -22.88 -13.95
N PRO A 285 -2.37 -24.15 -13.63
CA PRO A 285 -1.53 -25.31 -13.94
C PRO A 285 -1.19 -25.40 -15.42
N ALA A 286 -2.19 -25.22 -16.30
CA ALA A 286 -1.98 -25.28 -17.75
C ALA A 286 -1.03 -24.17 -18.25
N LEU A 287 -1.08 -22.97 -17.64
CA LEU A 287 -0.14 -21.89 -17.94
C LEU A 287 1.29 -22.27 -17.51
N ASN A 288 1.46 -22.82 -16.31
CA ASN A 288 2.75 -23.11 -15.73
C ASN A 288 3.42 -24.39 -16.30
N GLN A 289 2.62 -25.38 -16.71
CA GLN A 289 3.09 -26.63 -17.34
C GLN A 289 3.50 -26.45 -18.80
N ARG A 290 3.06 -25.36 -19.43
CA ARG A 290 3.41 -25.10 -20.83
C ARG A 290 4.92 -24.92 -20.99
N PRO A 291 5.57 -25.67 -21.91
CA PRO A 291 6.98 -25.48 -22.21
C PRO A 291 7.30 -24.07 -22.73
N PHE A 292 8.53 -23.61 -22.49
CA PHE A 292 9.01 -22.38 -23.11
C PHE A 292 9.16 -22.56 -24.63
N GLN A 293 9.09 -21.46 -25.37
CA GLN A 293 9.24 -21.51 -26.83
C GLN A 293 10.65 -22.04 -27.19
N GLY A 294 10.69 -23.14 -27.93
CA GLY A 294 11.94 -23.78 -28.37
C GLY A 294 12.68 -24.56 -27.27
N ARG A 295 12.00 -24.94 -26.19
CA ARG A 295 12.56 -25.62 -25.02
C ARG A 295 11.61 -26.71 -24.52
N SER A 296 12.14 -27.75 -23.91
CA SER A 296 11.34 -28.83 -23.30
C SER A 296 10.89 -28.46 -21.88
N GLU A 297 11.62 -27.58 -21.21
CA GLU A 297 11.31 -27.18 -19.85
C GLU A 297 10.09 -26.25 -19.80
N SER A 298 9.32 -26.36 -18.73
CA SER A 298 8.20 -25.49 -18.37
C SER A 298 8.52 -24.66 -17.12
N ARG A 299 7.66 -23.67 -16.82
CA ARG A 299 7.79 -22.87 -15.58
C ARG A 299 7.69 -23.76 -14.35
N GLN A 300 6.79 -24.74 -14.36
CA GLN A 300 6.65 -25.72 -13.28
C GLN A 300 7.92 -26.55 -13.11
N SER A 301 8.48 -27.11 -14.19
CA SER A 301 9.71 -27.91 -14.09
C SER A 301 10.91 -27.10 -13.57
N LEU A 302 11.03 -25.81 -13.97
CA LEU A 302 12.07 -24.93 -13.46
C LEU A 302 11.81 -24.54 -12.00
N PHE A 303 10.56 -24.38 -11.58
CA PHE A 303 10.23 -24.10 -10.18
C PHE A 303 10.64 -25.26 -9.29
N GLU A 304 10.24 -26.48 -9.65
CA GLU A 304 10.57 -27.69 -8.88
C GLU A 304 12.09 -27.90 -8.79
N ALA A 305 12.82 -27.67 -9.87
CA ALA A 305 14.27 -27.87 -9.92
C ALA A 305 15.09 -26.75 -9.27
N LEU A 306 14.64 -25.49 -9.36
CA LEU A 306 15.43 -24.32 -8.96
C LEU A 306 14.87 -23.62 -7.71
N ASP A 307 13.64 -23.11 -7.80
CA ASP A 307 13.10 -22.20 -6.79
C ASP A 307 12.62 -22.95 -5.55
N ARG A 308 11.87 -24.05 -5.70
CA ARG A 308 11.30 -24.82 -4.59
C ARG A 308 12.32 -25.21 -3.51
N PRO A 309 13.52 -25.73 -3.84
CA PRO A 309 14.53 -26.02 -2.81
C PRO A 309 15.23 -24.78 -2.24
N ALA A 310 15.13 -23.62 -2.90
CA ALA A 310 15.78 -22.37 -2.49
C ALA A 310 14.88 -21.43 -1.67
N LEU A 311 13.55 -21.66 -1.65
CA LEU A 311 12.62 -20.87 -0.86
C LEU A 311 12.75 -21.16 0.63
N LYS A 312 12.60 -20.13 1.46
CA LYS A 312 12.51 -20.29 2.91
C LYS A 312 11.18 -20.95 3.31
N PRO A 313 11.12 -21.72 4.40
CA PRO A 313 9.87 -22.28 4.88
C PRO A 313 8.88 -21.18 5.30
N LEU A 314 7.59 -21.46 5.16
CA LEU A 314 6.54 -20.59 5.69
C LEU A 314 6.56 -20.62 7.24
N PRO A 315 6.31 -19.49 7.92
CA PRO A 315 6.05 -19.48 9.35
C PRO A 315 4.85 -20.37 9.70
N ALA A 316 4.86 -20.95 10.91
CA ALA A 316 3.78 -21.84 11.36
C ALA A 316 2.41 -21.15 11.43
N MET A 317 2.40 -19.85 11.75
CA MET A 317 1.19 -19.03 11.80
C MET A 317 1.19 -18.00 10.67
N PRO A 318 0.06 -17.82 9.97
CA PRO A 318 -0.06 -16.76 8.98
C PRO A 318 0.01 -15.38 9.64
N TYR A 319 0.50 -14.39 8.91
CA TYR A 319 0.47 -13.00 9.34
C TYR A 319 -0.97 -12.56 9.68
N VAL A 320 -1.15 -11.88 10.81
CA VAL A 320 -2.43 -11.27 11.19
C VAL A 320 -2.44 -9.84 10.67
N TYR A 321 -3.35 -9.55 9.75
CA TYR A 321 -3.50 -8.20 9.21
C TYR A 321 -3.75 -7.16 10.31
N ALA A 322 -3.02 -6.06 10.25
CA ALA A 322 -3.14 -4.95 11.16
C ALA A 322 -3.04 -3.63 10.39
N GLU A 323 -3.89 -2.66 10.70
CA GLU A 323 -3.75 -1.29 10.20
C GLU A 323 -3.00 -0.43 11.20
N TRP A 324 -1.97 0.28 10.72
CA TRP A 324 -1.25 1.27 11.50
C TRP A 324 -1.88 2.65 11.34
N ARG A 325 -2.19 3.29 12.46
CA ARG A 325 -2.73 4.64 12.54
C ARG A 325 -1.96 5.45 13.56
N LYS A 326 -1.99 6.78 13.42
CA LYS A 326 -1.46 7.70 14.44
C LYS A 326 -2.63 8.38 15.13
N ALA A 327 -2.64 8.32 16.46
CA ALA A 327 -3.67 8.95 17.26
C ALA A 327 -3.04 9.83 18.34
N ARG A 328 -3.78 10.85 18.77
CA ARG A 328 -3.42 11.68 19.91
C ARG A 328 -4.55 11.58 20.93
N PRO A 329 -4.27 11.14 22.17
CA PRO A 329 -5.31 11.06 23.18
C PRO A 329 -5.85 12.43 23.54
N GLY A 330 -7.17 12.52 23.68
CA GLY A 330 -7.86 13.71 24.17
C GLY A 330 -7.57 13.98 25.65
N ILE A 331 -8.12 15.09 26.17
CA ILE A 331 -7.99 15.48 27.59
C ILE A 331 -8.61 14.41 28.50
N ASP A 332 -9.58 13.67 27.98
CA ASP A 332 -10.21 12.52 28.59
C ASP A 332 -9.39 11.23 28.48
N TYR A 333 -8.11 11.27 28.09
CA TYR A 333 -7.20 10.12 27.97
C TYR A 333 -7.70 8.99 27.04
N HIS A 334 -8.54 9.31 26.05
CA HIS A 334 -9.01 8.36 25.05
C HIS A 334 -8.54 8.69 23.63
N ILE A 335 -8.38 7.66 22.80
CA ILE A 335 -8.20 7.74 21.35
C ILE A 335 -9.42 7.17 20.63
N GLU A 336 -9.83 7.79 19.53
CA GLU A 336 -10.97 7.31 18.73
C GLU A 336 -10.49 6.39 17.60
N ILE A 337 -11.01 5.16 17.55
CA ILE A 337 -10.82 4.21 16.46
C ILE A 337 -12.20 3.67 16.07
N ASP A 338 -12.58 3.83 14.81
CA ASP A 338 -13.85 3.36 14.24
C ASP A 338 -15.09 3.72 15.10
N LYS A 339 -15.16 5.00 15.52
CA LYS A 339 -16.22 5.59 16.36
C LYS A 339 -16.28 5.10 17.82
N ARG A 340 -15.31 4.31 18.26
CA ARG A 340 -15.14 3.85 19.65
C ARG A 340 -13.94 4.52 20.29
N LEU A 341 -14.02 4.79 21.58
CA LEU A 341 -13.01 5.49 22.36
C LEU A 341 -12.27 4.51 23.26
N TYR A 342 -10.96 4.40 23.08
CA TYR A 342 -10.09 3.50 23.82
C TYR A 342 -9.16 4.29 24.72
N SER A 343 -9.16 3.96 26.01
CA SER A 343 -8.30 4.65 26.98
C SER A 343 -6.82 4.34 26.77
N VAL A 344 -5.96 5.28 27.14
CA VAL A 344 -4.51 5.10 27.25
C VAL A 344 -4.03 5.69 28.58
N PRO A 345 -2.82 5.33 29.07
CA PRO A 345 -2.28 5.93 30.29
C PRO A 345 -2.32 7.46 30.24
N HIS A 346 -2.95 8.09 31.23
CA HIS A 346 -3.18 9.55 31.25
C HIS A 346 -1.90 10.39 31.13
N ALA A 347 -0.74 9.84 31.50
CA ALA A 347 0.56 10.47 31.30
C ALA A 347 0.91 10.72 29.83
N LEU A 348 0.22 10.05 28.89
CA LEU A 348 0.42 10.14 27.44
C LEU A 348 -0.59 11.05 26.74
N VAL A 349 -1.41 11.79 27.48
CA VAL A 349 -2.35 12.78 26.92
C VAL A 349 -1.60 13.82 26.09
N GLY A 350 -2.12 14.13 24.89
CA GLY A 350 -1.50 15.08 23.96
C GLY A 350 -0.28 14.54 23.18
N VAL A 351 0.25 13.37 23.53
CA VAL A 351 1.38 12.72 22.84
C VAL A 351 0.88 11.99 21.59
N LYS A 352 1.66 12.02 20.50
CA LYS A 352 1.37 11.18 19.31
C LYS A 352 1.71 9.73 19.63
N LEU A 353 0.75 8.84 19.45
CA LEU A 353 0.88 7.40 19.67
C LEU A 353 0.66 6.67 18.35
N ASP A 354 1.35 5.54 18.19
CA ASP A 354 1.15 4.62 17.08
C ASP A 354 0.12 3.57 17.52
N VAL A 355 -0.89 3.31 16.69
CA VAL A 355 -2.02 2.43 16.98
C VAL A 355 -2.05 1.34 15.94
N ARG A 356 -1.90 0.10 16.38
CA ARG A 356 -1.98 -1.11 15.57
C ARG A 356 -3.36 -1.73 15.76
N VAL A 357 -4.17 -1.73 14.71
CA VAL A 357 -5.58 -2.17 14.74
C VAL A 357 -5.70 -3.47 13.97
N THR A 358 -5.96 -4.58 14.67
CA THR A 358 -6.27 -5.88 14.04
C THR A 358 -7.78 -6.08 13.95
N ASP A 359 -8.23 -7.22 13.44
CA ASP A 359 -9.65 -7.58 13.50
C ASP A 359 -10.17 -7.68 14.94
N THR A 360 -9.36 -8.21 15.86
CA THR A 360 -9.81 -8.52 17.22
C THR A 360 -9.33 -7.53 18.28
N SER A 361 -8.29 -6.75 18.01
CA SER A 361 -7.61 -5.93 19.02
C SER A 361 -7.19 -4.55 18.53
N VAL A 362 -7.09 -3.62 19.48
CA VAL A 362 -6.48 -2.30 19.33
C VAL A 362 -5.28 -2.23 20.26
N GLU A 363 -4.08 -2.20 19.69
CA GLU A 363 -2.82 -2.08 20.41
C GLU A 363 -2.28 -0.66 20.26
N VAL A 364 -1.94 -0.02 21.38
CA VAL A 364 -1.38 1.33 21.40
C VAL A 364 0.07 1.26 21.82
N MET A 365 0.93 1.94 21.07
CA MET A 365 2.37 1.98 21.30
C MET A 365 2.87 3.41 21.46
N HIS A 366 3.89 3.55 22.31
CA HIS A 366 4.65 4.77 22.47
C HIS A 366 6.14 4.42 22.35
N LYS A 367 6.84 5.02 21.37
CA LYS A 367 8.28 4.79 21.13
C LYS A 367 8.66 3.31 21.02
N GLY A 368 7.83 2.52 20.32
CA GLY A 368 8.07 1.08 20.12
C GLY A 368 7.69 0.17 21.28
N GLN A 369 7.21 0.72 22.41
CA GLN A 369 6.70 -0.09 23.52
C GLN A 369 5.17 -0.07 23.55
N ARG A 370 4.56 -1.24 23.74
CA ARG A 370 3.09 -1.35 23.89
C ARG A 370 2.67 -0.79 25.24
N VAL A 371 1.79 0.21 25.22
CA VAL A 371 1.28 0.92 26.40
C VAL A 371 -0.17 0.60 26.71
N ALA A 372 -0.93 0.08 25.75
CA ALA A 372 -2.30 -0.41 25.96
C ALA A 372 -2.65 -1.52 24.97
N LEU A 373 -3.54 -2.42 25.37
CA LEU A 373 -4.16 -3.45 24.53
C LEU A 373 -5.64 -3.54 24.88
N HIS A 374 -6.50 -3.39 23.89
CA HIS A 374 -7.95 -3.47 24.04
C HIS A 374 -8.57 -4.46 23.06
N PRO A 375 -9.68 -5.13 23.42
CA PRO A 375 -10.51 -5.81 22.43
C PRO A 375 -11.16 -4.78 21.50
N ARG A 376 -11.14 -5.02 20.19
CA ARG A 376 -11.76 -4.11 19.19
C ARG A 376 -13.29 -4.16 19.22
N HIS A 377 -13.83 -5.33 19.55
CA HIS A 377 -15.27 -5.56 19.64
C HIS A 377 -15.74 -5.65 21.09
N GLY A 378 -16.91 -5.10 21.37
CA GLY A 378 -17.50 -5.10 22.70
C GLY A 378 -18.75 -4.23 22.79
N LYS A 379 -19.41 -4.23 23.95
CA LYS A 379 -20.54 -3.34 24.23
C LYS A 379 -20.03 -1.95 24.64
N GLY A 380 -20.79 -0.90 24.31
CA GLY A 380 -20.46 0.48 24.70
C GLY A 380 -19.50 1.22 23.77
N ARG A 381 -19.57 2.57 23.81
CA ARG A 381 -18.72 3.47 23.00
C ARG A 381 -17.33 3.66 23.61
N PHE A 382 -17.21 3.57 24.93
CA PHE A 382 -15.97 3.76 25.68
C PHE A 382 -15.44 2.42 26.18
N VAL A 383 -14.13 2.21 26.01
CA VAL A 383 -13.38 1.06 26.54
C VAL A 383 -12.26 1.61 27.41
N THR A 384 -12.54 1.67 28.72
CA THR A 384 -11.69 2.34 29.69
C THR A 384 -11.10 1.34 30.67
N LEU A 385 -9.76 1.29 30.76
CA LEU A 385 -9.05 0.52 31.78
C LEU A 385 -8.80 1.43 32.99
N THR A 386 -9.08 0.95 34.19
CA THR A 386 -8.93 1.74 35.44
C THR A 386 -7.49 2.20 35.65
N GLU A 387 -6.51 1.38 35.29
CA GLU A 387 -5.07 1.69 35.38
C GLU A 387 -4.64 2.89 34.51
N HIS A 388 -5.40 3.21 33.47
CA HIS A 388 -5.11 4.35 32.61
C HIS A 388 -5.49 5.70 33.24
N MET A 389 -6.43 5.70 34.18
CA MET A 389 -6.94 6.91 34.81
C MET A 389 -5.94 7.54 35.79
N PRO A 390 -5.94 8.87 35.97
CA PRO A 390 -5.25 9.51 37.09
C PRO A 390 -5.78 9.03 38.44
N LYS A 391 -4.94 8.98 39.48
CA LYS A 391 -5.35 8.55 40.84
C LYS A 391 -6.57 9.32 41.38
N SER A 392 -6.67 10.62 41.05
CA SER A 392 -7.83 11.44 41.41
C SER A 392 -9.12 10.99 40.73
N HIS A 393 -9.06 10.52 39.49
CA HIS A 393 -10.23 10.00 38.76
C HIS A 393 -10.57 8.57 39.17
N GLN A 394 -9.57 7.73 39.48
CA GLN A 394 -9.77 6.40 40.08
C GLN A 394 -10.54 6.51 41.41
N ALA A 395 -10.21 7.51 42.24
CA ALA A 395 -10.93 7.76 43.50
C ALA A 395 -12.38 8.25 43.28
N HIS A 396 -12.69 8.85 42.12
CA HIS A 396 -14.05 9.27 41.77
C HIS A 396 -14.93 8.11 41.24
N GLN A 397 -14.35 7.01 40.73
CA GLN A 397 -15.13 5.83 40.28
C GLN A 397 -15.85 5.08 41.42
N ASN A 398 -15.47 5.30 42.68
CA ASN A 398 -16.18 4.75 43.85
C ASN A 398 -17.50 5.49 44.18
N TRP A 399 -17.94 6.45 43.35
CA TRP A 399 -19.15 7.23 43.55
C TRP A 399 -20.21 6.87 42.50
N SER A 400 -21.30 6.23 42.92
CA SER A 400 -22.47 5.91 42.09
C SER A 400 -23.60 6.94 42.30
N PRO A 401 -24.54 7.10 41.35
CA PRO A 401 -25.74 7.92 41.53
C PRO A 401 -26.53 7.51 42.77
N GLU A 402 -26.69 6.20 42.99
CA GLU A 402 -27.37 5.64 44.16
C GLU A 402 -26.71 6.07 45.47
N ARG A 403 -25.38 6.13 45.52
CA ARG A 403 -24.66 6.60 46.70
C ARG A 403 -24.90 8.09 46.98
N PHE A 404 -25.00 8.92 45.95
CA PHE A 404 -25.35 10.33 46.09
C PHE A 404 -26.79 10.52 46.57
N LEU A 405 -27.72 9.74 46.03
CA LEU A 405 -29.12 9.76 46.44
C LEU A 405 -29.28 9.33 47.90
N ASN A 406 -28.68 8.21 48.31
CA ASN A 406 -28.73 7.74 49.70
C ASN A 406 -28.15 8.75 50.69
N TRP A 407 -27.00 9.36 50.36
CA TRP A 407 -26.41 10.39 51.21
C TRP A 407 -27.28 11.66 51.27
N ALA A 408 -27.95 12.03 50.18
CA ALA A 408 -28.88 13.15 50.18
C ALA A 408 -30.14 12.86 51.02
N THR A 409 -30.66 11.62 50.94
CA THR A 409 -31.78 11.14 51.77
C THR A 409 -31.48 11.22 53.27
N ASP A 410 -30.23 10.92 53.68
CA ASP A 410 -29.78 11.02 55.08
C ASP A 410 -29.72 12.46 55.62
N ILE A 411 -29.80 13.46 54.74
CA ILE A 411 -29.80 14.89 55.09
C ILE A 411 -31.24 15.43 55.08
N GLY A 412 -31.99 15.17 54.01
CA GLY A 412 -33.40 15.54 53.93
C GLY A 412 -33.98 15.59 52.50
N PRO A 413 -35.31 15.76 52.39
CA PRO A 413 -36.03 15.71 51.12
C PRO A 413 -35.65 16.81 50.12
N ALA A 414 -35.41 18.05 50.57
CA ALA A 414 -35.01 19.16 49.70
C ALA A 414 -33.58 18.96 49.17
N THR A 415 -32.67 18.41 49.98
CA THR A 415 -31.33 18.04 49.54
C THR A 415 -31.38 16.94 48.48
N LEU A 416 -32.26 15.95 48.65
CA LEU A 416 -32.49 14.89 47.67
C LEU A 416 -32.97 15.45 46.32
N ASP A 417 -33.95 16.36 46.33
CA ASP A 417 -34.47 16.99 45.12
C ASP A 417 -33.42 17.79 44.35
N VAL A 418 -32.56 18.54 45.06
CA VAL A 418 -31.44 19.25 44.42
C VAL A 418 -30.46 18.28 43.78
N VAL A 419 -30.10 17.17 44.46
CA VAL A 419 -29.19 16.15 43.92
C VAL A 419 -29.81 15.46 42.70
N GLN A 420 -31.11 15.14 42.73
CA GLN A 420 -31.82 14.58 41.59
C GLN A 420 -31.81 15.54 40.38
N ARG A 421 -32.08 16.83 40.58
CA ARG A 421 -32.01 17.85 39.50
C ARG A 421 -30.59 17.96 38.92
N GLN A 422 -29.57 18.00 39.77
CA GLN A 422 -28.16 18.09 39.33
C GLN A 422 -27.68 16.86 38.54
N LEU A 423 -28.26 15.68 38.79
CA LEU A 423 -27.99 14.46 38.05
C LEU A 423 -28.80 14.36 36.74
N LYS A 424 -30.00 14.95 36.67
CA LYS A 424 -30.92 14.88 35.52
C LYS A 424 -30.65 15.94 34.45
N ASP A 425 -30.18 17.13 34.84
CA ASP A 425 -30.01 18.28 33.94
C ASP A 425 -28.72 18.23 33.06
N ARG A 426 -28.04 17.09 32.97
CA ARG A 426 -26.79 16.95 32.22
C ARG A 426 -26.77 15.74 31.27
N PRO A 427 -26.18 15.86 30.06
CA PRO A 427 -26.14 14.78 29.06
C PRO A 427 -25.49 13.47 29.54
N HIS A 428 -24.63 13.56 30.57
CA HIS A 428 -24.01 12.42 31.24
C HIS A 428 -24.06 12.63 32.76
N PRO A 429 -24.56 11.65 33.55
CA PRO A 429 -24.67 11.75 35.02
C PRO A 429 -23.34 12.09 35.72
N GLU A 430 -22.22 11.61 35.16
CA GLU A 430 -20.87 11.84 35.67
C GLU A 430 -20.48 13.34 35.67
N HIS A 431 -21.05 14.13 34.77
CA HIS A 431 -20.86 15.58 34.77
C HIS A 431 -21.58 16.27 35.94
N GLY A 432 -22.57 15.63 36.56
CA GLY A 432 -23.28 16.12 37.76
C GLY A 432 -22.60 15.76 39.08
N TYR A 433 -21.72 14.75 39.09
CA TYR A 433 -21.12 14.21 40.32
C TYR A 433 -20.30 15.23 41.10
N ARG A 434 -19.57 16.09 40.40
CA ARG A 434 -18.76 17.14 41.06
C ARG A 434 -19.64 18.17 41.78
N ALA A 435 -20.82 18.49 41.23
CA ALA A 435 -21.78 19.39 41.85
C ALA A 435 -22.45 18.73 43.07
N CYS A 436 -22.87 17.47 42.94
CA CYS A 436 -23.47 16.69 44.03
C CYS A 436 -22.48 16.48 45.18
N LEU A 437 -21.22 16.14 44.88
CA LEU A 437 -20.17 15.95 45.87
C LEU A 437 -19.78 17.27 46.54
N GLY A 438 -19.77 18.38 45.80
CA GLY A 438 -19.59 19.72 46.36
C GLY A 438 -20.69 20.07 47.35
N LEU A 439 -21.95 19.88 46.95
CA LEU A 439 -23.14 20.13 47.77
C LEU A 439 -23.13 19.29 49.05
N LEU A 440 -22.98 17.97 48.95
CA LEU A 440 -23.03 17.06 50.09
C LEU A 440 -21.86 17.27 51.05
N ASN A 441 -20.69 17.72 50.57
CA ASN A 441 -19.57 18.09 51.45
C ASN A 441 -19.85 19.35 52.29
N LEU A 442 -20.84 20.18 51.95
CA LEU A 442 -21.26 21.30 52.82
C LEU A 442 -21.78 20.80 54.17
N SER A 443 -22.29 19.56 54.26
CA SER A 443 -22.69 18.92 55.53
C SER A 443 -21.53 18.71 56.51
N ARG A 444 -20.27 18.80 56.06
CA ARG A 444 -19.09 18.77 56.94
C ARG A 444 -18.80 20.12 57.58
N ARG A 445 -19.30 21.22 57.00
CA ARG A 445 -19.03 22.59 57.42
C ARG A 445 -20.25 23.26 58.06
N TYR A 446 -21.44 22.84 57.67
CA TYR A 446 -22.73 23.31 58.18
C TYR A 446 -23.54 22.10 58.66
N SER A 447 -24.41 22.30 59.66
CA SER A 447 -25.25 21.20 60.14
C SER A 447 -26.20 20.70 59.04
N ARG A 448 -26.64 19.44 59.15
CA ARG A 448 -27.56 18.83 58.18
C ARG A 448 -28.85 19.66 58.03
N ASP A 449 -29.40 20.15 59.14
CA ASP A 449 -30.60 20.99 59.14
C ASP A 449 -30.41 22.30 58.37
N ARG A 450 -29.26 22.96 58.53
CA ARG A 450 -28.95 24.20 57.81
C ARG A 450 -28.78 23.95 56.31
N LEU A 451 -28.12 22.85 55.94
CA LEU A 451 -27.97 22.47 54.53
C LEU A 451 -29.33 22.15 53.90
N GLU A 452 -30.21 21.47 54.62
CA GLU A 452 -31.56 21.14 54.16
C GLU A 452 -32.41 22.39 53.94
N GLN A 453 -32.41 23.35 54.88
CA GLN A 453 -33.12 24.62 54.72
C GLN A 453 -32.55 25.48 53.59
N ALA A 454 -31.23 25.44 53.40
CA ALA A 454 -30.60 26.11 52.27
C ALA A 454 -31.01 25.49 50.92
N CYS A 455 -31.13 24.16 50.85
CA CYS A 455 -31.63 23.47 49.67
C CYS A 455 -33.11 23.79 49.41
N ALA A 456 -33.95 23.80 50.45
CA ALA A 456 -35.36 24.19 50.34
C ALA A 456 -35.53 25.61 49.79
N ARG A 457 -34.74 26.56 50.29
CA ARG A 457 -34.74 27.95 49.80
C ARG A 457 -34.21 28.08 48.38
N ALA A 458 -33.18 27.30 48.02
CA ALA A 458 -32.65 27.28 46.66
C ALA A 458 -33.67 26.71 45.66
N LEU A 459 -34.46 25.72 46.07
CA LEU A 459 -35.55 25.16 45.26
C LEU A 459 -36.71 26.16 45.10
N SER A 460 -37.05 26.93 46.14
CA SER A 460 -38.14 27.91 46.08
C SER A 460 -37.84 29.06 45.12
N ILE A 461 -36.57 29.43 44.94
CA ILE A 461 -36.13 30.44 43.95
C ILE A 461 -35.68 29.82 42.61
N ASN A 462 -35.96 28.53 42.40
CA ASN A 462 -35.59 27.75 41.22
C ASN A 462 -34.10 27.82 40.81
N SER A 463 -33.20 27.93 41.80
CA SER A 463 -31.75 28.07 41.60
C SER A 463 -30.99 26.96 42.33
N ALA A 464 -31.14 25.72 41.84
CA ALA A 464 -30.57 24.50 42.41
C ALA A 464 -29.06 24.31 42.11
N SER A 465 -28.29 25.40 42.06
CA SER A 465 -26.84 25.37 41.80
C SER A 465 -26.02 25.37 43.10
N TYR A 466 -24.84 24.74 43.07
CA TYR A 466 -23.91 24.74 44.20
C TYR A 466 -23.55 26.17 44.67
N GLN A 467 -23.36 27.11 43.75
CA GLN A 467 -23.02 28.50 44.08
C GLN A 467 -24.15 29.21 44.83
N SER A 468 -25.39 29.01 44.39
CA SER A 468 -26.59 29.57 45.04
C SER A 468 -26.73 29.07 46.48
N ILE A 469 -26.66 27.75 46.68
CA ILE A 469 -26.78 27.12 48.01
C ILE A 469 -25.63 27.55 48.93
N THR A 470 -24.42 27.65 48.40
CA THR A 470 -23.27 28.16 49.16
C THR A 470 -23.46 29.63 49.56
N SER A 471 -24.05 30.46 48.70
CA SER A 471 -24.35 31.86 49.02
C SER A 471 -25.39 31.98 50.13
N ILE A 472 -26.48 31.20 50.05
CA ILE A 472 -27.55 31.13 51.05
C ILE A 472 -26.97 30.78 52.42
N LEU A 473 -26.15 29.73 52.50
CA LEU A 473 -25.50 29.29 53.75
C LEU A 473 -24.51 30.30 54.33
N LYS A 474 -23.75 30.99 53.46
CA LYS A 474 -22.79 32.02 53.88
C LYS A 474 -23.48 33.27 54.43
N GLN A 475 -24.59 33.67 53.81
CA GLN A 475 -25.35 34.85 54.19
C GLN A 475 -26.37 34.58 55.30
N GLY A 476 -26.51 33.33 55.76
CA GLY A 476 -27.47 32.94 56.80
C GLY A 476 -28.92 32.99 56.33
N LEU A 477 -29.16 33.05 55.02
CA LEU A 477 -30.50 33.13 54.45
C LEU A 477 -31.28 31.82 54.67
N ASP A 478 -30.61 30.73 54.99
CA ASP A 478 -31.23 29.47 55.40
C ASP A 478 -31.99 29.56 56.74
N GLN A 479 -31.77 30.61 57.53
CA GLN A 479 -32.40 30.82 58.84
C GLN A 479 -33.61 31.77 58.79
N LEU A 480 -33.85 32.39 57.64
CA LEU A 480 -35.01 33.27 57.44
C LEU A 480 -36.22 32.44 56.99
N PRO A 481 -37.45 32.91 57.22
CA PRO A 481 -38.64 32.29 56.64
C PRO A 481 -38.47 32.15 55.12
N LEU A 482 -38.90 31.02 54.54
CA LEU A 482 -38.93 30.86 53.09
C LEU A 482 -39.77 31.99 52.49
N PRO A 483 -39.41 32.55 51.32
CA PRO A 483 -40.32 33.44 50.62
C PRO A 483 -41.58 32.62 50.33
N LEU A 484 -42.66 32.95 51.03
CA LEU A 484 -43.97 32.38 50.78
C LEU A 484 -44.28 32.62 49.30
N ALA A 485 -44.85 31.60 48.65
CA ALA A 485 -45.59 31.82 47.42
C ALA A 485 -46.52 33.00 47.66
N GLU A 486 -46.50 33.95 46.73
CA GLU A 486 -47.27 35.19 46.71
C GLU A 486 -48.59 35.05 47.48
N GLU A 487 -48.71 35.74 48.61
CA GLU A 487 -50.01 36.38 48.89
C GLU A 487 -50.23 37.28 47.69
N GLU A 488 -51.17 36.92 46.81
CA GLU A 488 -51.66 37.84 45.79
C GLU A 488 -51.98 39.16 46.51
N PRO A 489 -51.30 40.28 46.19
CA PRO A 489 -51.83 41.54 46.61
C PRO A 489 -53.21 41.63 45.96
N GLU A 490 -54.26 41.80 46.76
CA GLU A 490 -55.57 42.19 46.27
C GLU A 490 -55.35 43.30 45.23
N LEU A 491 -55.66 43.01 43.97
CA LEU A 491 -55.67 43.96 42.86
C LEU A 491 -56.83 44.94 43.09
N ALA A 492 -56.74 45.74 44.14
CA ALA A 492 -57.57 46.88 44.39
C ALA A 492 -57.01 48.05 43.57
N ASP A 493 -57.72 48.35 42.48
CA ASP A 493 -57.74 49.62 41.75
C ASP A 493 -56.40 50.31 41.48
N LEU A 494 -55.72 49.85 40.43
CA LEU A 494 -54.79 50.72 39.70
C LEU A 494 -55.57 51.53 38.66
N PRO A 495 -55.46 52.88 38.64
CA PRO A 495 -56.19 53.72 37.71
C PRO A 495 -55.76 53.45 36.27
N VAL A 496 -56.74 53.36 35.37
CA VAL A 496 -56.54 53.12 33.94
C VAL A 496 -55.77 54.29 33.32
N HIS A 497 -54.48 54.10 33.02
CA HIS A 497 -53.65 55.10 32.34
C HIS A 497 -53.73 54.91 30.82
N THR A 498 -54.02 55.98 30.09
CA THR A 498 -54.19 56.04 28.61
C THR A 498 -52.96 55.62 27.79
N ASN A 499 -51.83 55.32 28.43
CA ASN A 499 -50.56 54.98 27.76
C ASN A 499 -50.24 53.48 27.83
N VAL A 500 -51.04 52.68 28.54
CA VAL A 500 -50.85 51.23 28.61
C VAL A 500 -51.74 50.58 27.55
N ARG A 501 -51.17 50.23 26.40
CA ARG A 501 -51.89 49.49 25.36
C ARG A 501 -51.73 47.98 25.63
N GLY A 502 -52.87 47.31 25.78
CA GLY A 502 -52.92 45.88 26.07
C GLY A 502 -52.39 45.01 24.93
N PRO A 503 -52.19 43.70 25.19
CA PRO A 503 -51.52 42.75 24.28
C PRO A 503 -52.16 42.59 22.90
N ARG A 504 -53.41 43.06 22.69
CA ARG A 504 -54.07 43.10 21.37
C ARG A 504 -53.54 44.18 20.42
N TYR A 505 -52.70 45.10 20.88
CA TYR A 505 -52.14 46.18 20.06
C TYR A 505 -50.97 45.75 19.16
N TYR A 506 -50.36 44.59 19.43
CA TYR A 506 -49.12 44.14 18.77
C TYR A 506 -49.31 42.97 17.79
N HIS A 507 -50.51 42.79 17.23
CA HIS A 507 -50.76 41.79 16.18
C HIS A 507 -50.83 42.41 14.79
#